data_AF-A0A9P4SDF0-F1
#
_entry.id   AF-A0A9P4SDF0-F1
#
_cell.length_a   1.000
_cell.length_b   1.000
_cell.length_c   1.000
_cell.angle_alpha   90.00
_cell.angle_beta   90.00
_cell.angle_gamma   90.00
#
_symmetry.space_group_name_H-M   'P 1'
#
loop_
_entity.id
_entity.type
_entity.pdbx_description
1 polymer ?
#
loop_
_entity_poly.entity_id
_entity_poly.type
_entity_poly.pdbx_seq_one_letter_code
_entity_poly.pdbx_strand_id
1 'polypeptide(L)'
;CGSSPGTSPVHLEAARALAHAFHKANITLVYGGGTVGMMGEVARTLVSLSGPDSVRGIIPSALQKREQNGIDEATFGRTTIVKDMHTRKALMAKAVIEGGPGGGFIALSGGYGTLEELMEITTWNQLGIHGMGVVVFNVEGFWGGLLEWVRTAVSGGFISPSNGGILVEALSAEECVSALREYRVSDGRYTGLQWDEQ
;
A
#
# COMPACT_ATOMS: atom_id res chain seq x y z
N CYS A 1 3.25 2.79 -4.25
CA CYS A 1 2.91 3.42 -5.54
C CYS A 1 4.13 4.13 -6.10
N GLY A 2 4.14 4.43 -7.40
CA GLY A 2 5.31 5.01 -8.06
C GLY A 2 5.67 6.43 -7.60
N SER A 3 6.97 6.74 -7.55
CA SER A 3 7.50 8.12 -7.49
C SER A 3 7.30 8.88 -8.81
N SER A 4 6.99 8.16 -9.89
CA SER A 4 6.60 8.73 -11.19
C SER A 4 5.07 8.89 -11.31
N PRO A 5 4.59 9.86 -12.09
CA PRO A 5 3.15 10.05 -12.34
C PRO A 5 2.53 9.03 -13.30
N GLY A 6 3.36 8.30 -14.06
CA GLY A 6 2.92 7.52 -15.22
C GLY A 6 2.84 8.38 -16.49
N THR A 7 2.54 7.75 -17.62
CA THR A 7 2.37 8.44 -18.92
C THR A 7 0.92 8.85 -19.18
N SER A 8 -0.04 8.09 -18.63
CA SER A 8 -1.47 8.39 -18.65
C SER A 8 -1.86 9.24 -17.43
N PRO A 9 -2.63 10.33 -17.60
CA PRO A 9 -3.07 11.18 -16.48
C PRO A 9 -4.01 10.45 -15.51
N VAL A 10 -4.65 9.37 -15.96
CA VAL A 10 -5.63 8.58 -15.19
C VAL A 10 -5.01 8.02 -13.90
N HIS A 11 -3.71 7.73 -13.88
CA HIS A 11 -3.03 7.24 -12.67
C HIS A 11 -2.93 8.31 -11.56
N LEU A 12 -2.71 9.58 -11.93
CA LEU A 12 -2.75 10.69 -10.96
C LEU A 12 -4.19 10.97 -10.53
N GLU A 13 -5.16 10.85 -11.42
CA GLU A 13 -6.59 10.95 -11.08
C GLU A 13 -7.00 9.87 -10.08
N ALA A 14 -6.54 8.64 -10.26
CA ALA A 14 -6.77 7.55 -9.32
C ALA A 14 -6.13 7.83 -7.95
N ALA A 15 -4.92 8.40 -7.91
CA ALA A 15 -4.27 8.81 -6.66
C ALA A 15 -5.11 9.89 -5.92
N ARG A 16 -5.64 10.89 -6.66
CA ARG A 16 -6.56 11.89 -6.09
C ARG A 16 -7.87 11.26 -5.61
N ALA A 17 -8.48 10.40 -6.41
CA ALA A 17 -9.73 9.72 -6.07
C ALA A 17 -9.57 8.90 -4.78
N LEU A 18 -8.45 8.21 -4.64
CA LEU A 18 -8.13 7.43 -3.44
C LEU A 18 -8.03 8.32 -2.19
N ALA A 19 -7.37 9.48 -2.27
CA ALA A 19 -7.33 10.43 -1.17
C ALA A 19 -8.72 10.96 -0.78
N HIS A 20 -9.59 11.22 -1.76
CA HIS A 20 -10.99 11.63 -1.49
C HIS A 20 -11.79 10.51 -0.81
N ALA A 21 -11.61 9.26 -1.26
CA ALA A 21 -12.25 8.11 -0.63
C ALA A 21 -11.77 7.92 0.81
N PHE A 22 -10.46 8.09 1.07
CA PHE A 22 -9.91 8.03 2.43
C PHE A 22 -10.47 9.13 3.34
N HIS A 23 -10.52 10.38 2.86
CA HIS A 23 -11.12 11.48 3.60
C HIS A 23 -12.59 11.18 3.98
N LYS A 24 -13.42 10.79 3.00
CA LYS A 24 -14.84 10.41 3.23
C LYS A 24 -14.99 9.26 4.22
N ALA A 25 -14.04 8.33 4.22
CA ALA A 25 -14.03 7.14 5.06
C ALA A 25 -13.36 7.35 6.43
N ASN A 26 -12.84 8.55 6.71
CA ASN A 26 -12.02 8.87 7.88
C ASN A 26 -10.79 7.93 8.03
N ILE A 27 -10.09 7.68 6.94
CA ILE A 27 -8.88 6.84 6.87
C ILE A 27 -7.64 7.73 6.79
N THR A 28 -6.64 7.42 7.62
CA THR A 28 -5.30 8.03 7.55
C THR A 28 -4.39 7.24 6.61
N LEU A 29 -3.39 7.91 6.04
CA LEU A 29 -2.44 7.32 5.09
C LEU A 29 -1.06 7.10 5.71
N VAL A 30 -0.50 5.91 5.51
CA VAL A 30 0.94 5.63 5.67
C VAL A 30 1.54 5.42 4.29
N TYR A 31 2.65 6.10 3.97
CA TYR A 31 3.27 5.99 2.64
C TYR A 31 4.80 6.19 2.64
N GLY A 32 5.40 6.11 1.46
CA GLY A 32 6.84 6.12 1.26
C GLY A 32 7.58 7.45 1.43
N GLY A 33 6.87 8.56 1.70
CA GLY A 33 7.47 9.87 1.96
C GLY A 33 7.87 10.70 0.73
N GLY A 34 7.61 10.24 -0.50
CA GLY A 34 7.93 11.00 -1.71
C GLY A 34 7.01 12.21 -1.91
N THR A 35 7.54 13.28 -2.53
CA THR A 35 6.79 14.53 -2.80
C THR A 35 6.32 14.68 -4.26
N VAL A 36 6.69 13.72 -5.10
CA VAL A 36 6.45 13.71 -6.55
C VAL A 36 5.65 12.49 -6.99
N GLY A 37 5.13 12.55 -8.22
CA GLY A 37 4.35 11.46 -8.82
C GLY A 37 3.11 11.09 -8.02
N MET A 38 2.70 9.83 -8.11
CA MET A 38 1.51 9.34 -7.41
C MET A 38 1.63 9.42 -5.89
N MET A 39 2.84 9.22 -5.34
CA MET A 39 3.10 9.37 -3.90
C MET A 39 2.81 10.78 -3.40
N GLY A 40 3.36 11.80 -4.08
CA GLY A 40 3.11 13.19 -3.72
C GLY A 40 1.64 13.58 -3.88
N GLU A 41 0.99 13.09 -4.94
CA GLU A 41 -0.40 13.42 -5.26
C GLU A 41 -1.37 12.93 -4.19
N VAL A 42 -1.28 11.65 -3.79
CA VAL A 42 -2.19 11.10 -2.77
C VAL A 42 -1.96 11.78 -1.41
N ALA A 43 -0.69 12.01 -1.03
CA ALA A 43 -0.35 12.66 0.23
C ALA A 43 -0.85 14.11 0.29
N ARG A 44 -0.54 14.91 -0.73
CA ARG A 44 -0.97 16.32 -0.83
C ARG A 44 -2.48 16.45 -0.81
N THR A 45 -3.16 15.61 -1.59
CA THR A 45 -4.63 15.66 -1.67
C THR A 45 -5.25 15.29 -0.34
N LEU A 46 -4.73 14.28 0.37
CA LEU A 46 -5.30 13.91 1.66
C LEU A 46 -5.03 14.97 2.74
N VAL A 47 -3.82 15.55 2.77
CA VAL A 47 -3.48 16.64 3.69
C VAL A 47 -4.36 17.88 3.46
N SER A 48 -4.62 18.25 2.21
CA SER A 48 -5.49 19.41 1.93
C SER A 48 -6.94 19.20 2.37
N LEU A 49 -7.39 17.94 2.47
CA LEU A 49 -8.74 17.57 2.89
C LEU A 49 -8.85 17.32 4.41
N SER A 50 -7.82 16.76 5.04
CA SER A 50 -7.89 16.19 6.40
C SER A 50 -6.78 16.66 7.35
N GLY A 51 -5.88 17.54 6.89
CA GLY A 51 -4.80 18.12 7.66
C GLY A 51 -3.51 17.28 7.71
N PRO A 52 -2.38 17.84 8.17
CA PRO A 52 -1.07 17.18 8.16
C PRO A 52 -0.99 15.86 8.95
N ASP A 53 -1.80 15.73 10.01
CA ASP A 53 -1.78 14.55 10.87
C ASP A 53 -2.50 13.34 10.24
N SER A 54 -3.21 13.53 9.11
CA SER A 54 -3.85 12.43 8.38
C SER A 54 -2.89 11.63 7.50
N VAL A 55 -1.65 12.10 7.33
CA VAL A 55 -0.63 11.46 6.48
C VAL A 55 0.67 11.28 7.25
N ARG A 56 1.23 10.07 7.17
CA ARG A 56 2.54 9.71 7.71
C ARG A 56 3.44 9.13 6.63
N GLY A 57 4.45 9.89 6.23
CA GLY A 57 5.53 9.45 5.36
C GLY A 57 6.66 8.78 6.14
N ILE A 58 7.22 7.69 5.61
CA ILE A 58 8.41 7.03 6.16
C ILE A 58 9.44 6.92 5.05
N ILE A 59 10.59 7.58 5.23
CA ILE A 59 11.61 7.73 4.19
C ILE A 59 13.01 7.40 4.74
N PRO A 60 13.87 6.68 4.01
CA PRO A 60 15.24 6.48 4.43
C PRO A 60 16.04 7.77 4.22
N SER A 61 16.99 8.05 5.12
CA SER A 61 17.85 9.24 5.04
C SER A 61 18.60 9.35 3.70
N ALA A 62 18.95 8.22 3.09
CA ALA A 62 19.62 8.15 1.80
C ALA A 62 18.74 8.64 0.62
N LEU A 63 17.42 8.55 0.71
CA LEU A 63 16.49 8.97 -0.35
C LEU A 63 15.88 10.35 -0.11
N GLN A 64 15.98 10.89 1.11
CA GLN A 64 15.37 12.17 1.47
C GLN A 64 15.70 13.28 0.47
N LYS A 65 16.98 13.46 0.13
CA LYS A 65 17.43 14.51 -0.80
C LYS A 65 16.98 14.31 -2.26
N ARG A 66 16.54 13.10 -2.62
CA ARG A 66 16.13 12.75 -3.99
C ARG A 66 14.62 12.76 -4.18
N GLU A 67 13.89 12.32 -3.16
CA GLU A 67 12.43 12.15 -3.19
C GLU A 67 11.68 13.32 -2.53
N GLN A 68 12.39 14.16 -1.77
CA GLN A 68 11.86 15.37 -1.13
C GLN A 68 12.73 16.58 -1.44
N ASN A 69 12.08 17.72 -1.74
CA ASN A 69 12.73 19.03 -1.78
C ASN A 69 12.64 19.70 -0.40
N GLY A 70 13.14 19.00 0.63
CA GLY A 70 12.96 19.37 2.03
C GLY A 70 11.68 18.80 2.66
N ILE A 71 11.60 18.85 3.99
CA ILE A 71 10.43 18.39 4.75
C ILE A 71 9.36 19.49 4.70
N ASP A 72 8.25 19.21 4.04
CA ASP A 72 7.07 20.07 3.99
C ASP A 72 5.85 19.31 4.54
N GLU A 73 5.75 19.25 5.87
CA GLU A 73 4.66 18.53 6.53
C GLU A 73 3.30 19.22 6.33
N ALA A 74 3.28 20.52 6.08
CA ALA A 74 2.05 21.26 5.82
C ALA A 74 1.38 20.81 4.52
N THR A 75 2.16 20.35 3.55
CA THR A 75 1.66 19.83 2.27
C THR A 75 1.58 18.31 2.22
N PHE A 76 2.55 17.59 2.80
CA PHE A 76 2.67 16.13 2.61
C PHE A 76 2.53 15.31 3.89
N GLY A 77 2.24 15.97 5.03
CA GLY A 77 2.05 15.33 6.32
C GLY A 77 3.34 14.97 7.05
N ARG A 78 3.19 14.31 8.20
CA ARG A 78 4.31 14.00 9.10
C ARG A 78 5.31 13.08 8.43
N THR A 79 6.60 13.37 8.57
CA THR A 79 7.66 12.54 7.99
C THR A 79 8.56 11.92 9.07
N THR A 80 8.69 10.59 9.05
CA THR A 80 9.66 9.85 9.86
C THR A 80 10.87 9.46 8.98
N ILE A 81 12.07 9.90 9.38
CA ILE A 81 13.32 9.51 8.70
C ILE A 81 13.88 8.25 9.36
N VAL A 82 14.28 7.28 8.55
CA VAL A 82 14.86 6.01 9.02
C VAL A 82 16.23 5.76 8.39
N LYS A 83 16.98 4.81 8.96
CA LYS A 83 18.34 4.49 8.50
C LYS A 83 18.36 3.76 7.15
N ASP A 84 17.47 2.79 6.96
CA ASP A 84 17.53 1.83 5.85
C ASP A 84 16.14 1.40 5.36
N MET A 85 16.12 0.69 4.23
CA MET A 85 14.89 0.23 3.57
C MET A 85 14.13 -0.83 4.38
N HIS A 86 14.84 -1.71 5.10
CA HIS A 86 14.19 -2.73 5.92
C HIS A 86 13.42 -2.09 7.08
N THR A 87 14.06 -1.16 7.80
CA THR A 87 13.42 -0.39 8.86
C THR A 87 12.23 0.42 8.32
N ARG A 88 12.35 0.99 7.12
CA ARG A 88 11.23 1.68 6.45
C ARG A 88 10.03 0.77 6.25
N LYS A 89 10.21 -0.38 5.59
CA LYS A 89 9.12 -1.31 5.29
C LYS A 89 8.49 -1.87 6.56
N ALA A 90 9.31 -2.27 7.53
CA ALA A 90 8.85 -2.76 8.82
C ALA A 90 8.01 -1.71 9.57
N LEU A 91 8.43 -0.45 9.61
CA LEU A 91 7.67 0.61 10.27
C LEU A 91 6.38 0.99 9.52
N MET A 92 6.39 0.96 8.19
CA MET A 92 5.17 1.17 7.39
C MET A 92 4.15 0.07 7.67
N ALA A 93 4.56 -1.19 7.62
CA ALA A 93 3.69 -2.33 7.90
C ALA A 93 3.18 -2.31 9.34
N LYS A 94 4.06 -2.07 10.31
CA LYS A 94 3.69 -1.95 11.73
C LYS A 94 2.62 -0.87 11.94
N ALA A 95 2.81 0.32 11.37
CA ALA A 95 1.85 1.40 11.51
C ALA A 95 0.47 1.06 10.91
N VAL A 96 0.43 0.32 9.80
CA VAL A 96 -0.83 -0.16 9.21
C VAL A 96 -1.50 -1.18 10.13
N ILE A 97 -0.74 -2.16 10.64
CA ILE A 97 -1.25 -3.22 11.51
C ILE A 97 -1.81 -2.65 12.82
N GLU A 98 -1.09 -1.69 13.43
CA GLU A 98 -1.51 -1.00 14.66
C GLU A 98 -2.76 -0.12 14.46
N GLY A 99 -3.08 0.24 13.21
CA GLY A 99 -4.29 0.99 12.85
C GLY A 99 -5.60 0.22 13.10
N GLY A 100 -5.54 -1.10 13.30
CA GLY A 100 -6.68 -1.91 13.68
C GLY A 100 -7.53 -2.45 12.50
N PRO A 101 -8.72 -3.00 12.79
CA PRO A 101 -9.54 -3.68 11.80
C PRO A 101 -10.04 -2.73 10.71
N GLY A 102 -10.14 -3.24 9.47
CA GLY A 102 -10.54 -2.45 8.30
C GLY A 102 -9.44 -1.61 7.67
N GLY A 103 -8.21 -1.67 8.20
CA GLY A 103 -7.01 -1.16 7.55
C GLY A 103 -6.37 -2.18 6.59
N GLY A 104 -5.38 -1.72 5.83
CA GLY A 104 -4.53 -2.61 5.04
C GLY A 104 -3.70 -1.87 4.01
N PHE A 105 -3.27 -2.60 2.99
CA PHE A 105 -2.27 -2.16 2.02
C PHE A 105 -2.92 -2.00 0.65
N ILE A 106 -2.68 -0.84 0.00
CA ILE A 106 -3.15 -0.58 -1.36
C ILE A 106 -1.96 -0.27 -2.26
N ALA A 107 -1.82 -1.05 -3.33
CA ALA A 107 -0.90 -0.78 -4.43
C ALA A 107 -1.62 -0.06 -5.58
N LEU A 108 -1.51 1.27 -5.61
CA LEU A 108 -1.64 2.03 -6.87
C LEU A 108 -0.50 1.64 -7.83
N SER A 109 -0.64 2.00 -9.10
CA SER A 109 0.36 1.78 -10.14
C SER A 109 1.78 2.16 -9.69
N GLY A 110 2.78 1.39 -10.13
CA GLY A 110 4.16 1.58 -9.70
C GLY A 110 5.12 0.58 -10.34
N GLY A 111 6.41 0.89 -10.27
CA GLY A 111 7.47 0.02 -10.79
C GLY A 111 7.93 -1.05 -9.78
N TYR A 112 9.16 -1.51 -9.95
CA TYR A 112 9.75 -2.58 -9.14
C TYR A 112 9.67 -2.35 -7.63
N GLY A 113 9.89 -1.13 -7.15
CA GLY A 113 9.79 -0.84 -5.71
C GLY A 113 8.39 -1.07 -5.14
N THR A 114 7.34 -0.69 -5.87
CA THR A 114 5.95 -0.93 -5.44
C THR A 114 5.60 -2.43 -5.51
N LEU A 115 6.08 -3.13 -6.54
CA LEU A 115 5.87 -4.58 -6.65
C LEU A 115 6.59 -5.33 -5.53
N GLU A 116 7.81 -4.95 -5.19
CA GLU A 116 8.57 -5.55 -4.09
C GLU A 116 7.86 -5.39 -2.75
N GLU A 117 7.40 -4.17 -2.43
CA GLU A 117 6.62 -3.87 -1.23
C GLU A 117 5.30 -4.67 -1.20
N LEU A 118 4.60 -4.76 -2.33
CA LEU A 118 3.34 -5.52 -2.48
C LEU A 118 3.54 -7.02 -2.24
N MET A 119 4.56 -7.62 -2.86
CA MET A 119 4.82 -9.05 -2.72
C MET A 119 5.31 -9.42 -1.31
N GLU A 120 6.05 -8.52 -0.64
CA GLU A 120 6.50 -8.74 0.74
C GLU A 120 5.30 -8.82 1.70
N ILE A 121 4.41 -7.83 1.70
CA ILE A 121 3.21 -7.86 2.57
C ILE A 121 2.23 -8.98 2.19
N THR A 122 2.18 -9.37 0.91
CA THR A 122 1.38 -10.53 0.46
C THR A 122 1.93 -11.82 1.08
N THR A 123 3.25 -11.96 1.08
CA THR A 123 3.94 -13.10 1.70
C THR A 123 3.73 -13.09 3.21
N TRP A 124 3.80 -11.93 3.87
CA TRP A 124 3.55 -11.81 5.31
C TRP A 124 2.12 -12.19 5.70
N ASN A 125 1.13 -11.82 4.87
CA ASN A 125 -0.25 -12.29 5.04
C ASN A 125 -0.33 -13.82 4.95
N GLN A 126 0.27 -14.42 3.91
CA GLN A 126 0.31 -15.88 3.71
C GLN A 126 0.97 -16.61 4.90
N LEU A 127 2.03 -16.03 5.47
CA LEU A 127 2.78 -16.52 6.63
C LEU A 127 2.07 -16.29 7.97
N GLY A 128 0.90 -15.65 7.98
CA GLY A 128 0.15 -15.36 9.20
C GLY A 128 0.75 -14.26 10.08
N ILE A 129 1.72 -13.48 9.58
CA ILE A 129 2.34 -12.35 10.29
C ILE A 129 1.31 -11.22 10.52
N HIS A 130 0.38 -11.03 9.56
CA HIS A 130 -0.75 -10.13 9.74
C HIS A 130 -2.02 -10.65 9.05
N GLY A 131 -3.17 -10.08 9.43
CA GLY A 131 -4.47 -10.35 8.82
C GLY A 131 -5.02 -9.22 7.94
N MET A 132 -4.21 -8.19 7.68
CA MET A 132 -4.65 -7.01 6.92
C MET A 132 -4.93 -7.32 5.45
N GLY A 133 -5.91 -6.60 4.88
CA GLY A 133 -6.24 -6.69 3.47
C GLY A 133 -5.12 -6.19 2.56
N VAL A 134 -4.99 -6.82 1.40
CA VAL A 134 -4.01 -6.45 0.38
C VAL A 134 -4.72 -6.22 -0.94
N VAL A 135 -4.71 -4.97 -1.40
CA VAL A 135 -5.49 -4.52 -2.55
C VAL A 135 -4.57 -3.99 -3.65
N VAL A 136 -4.84 -4.40 -4.89
CA VAL A 136 -4.26 -3.77 -6.08
C VAL A 136 -5.33 -2.87 -6.71
N PHE A 137 -5.05 -1.56 -6.78
CA PHE A 137 -5.93 -0.62 -7.47
C PHE A 137 -5.60 -0.66 -8.96
N ASN A 138 -6.38 -1.41 -9.72
CA ASN A 138 -6.08 -1.78 -11.10
C ASN A 138 -6.55 -0.73 -12.13
N VAL A 139 -5.86 0.41 -12.12
CA VAL A 139 -6.11 1.52 -13.04
C VAL A 139 -5.69 1.14 -14.47
N GLU A 140 -6.61 1.25 -15.43
CA GLU A 140 -6.40 0.89 -16.85
C GLU A 140 -5.83 -0.53 -17.06
N GLY A 141 -6.12 -1.46 -16.14
CA GLY A 141 -5.62 -2.84 -16.24
C GLY A 141 -4.13 -3.00 -15.93
N PHE A 142 -3.48 -1.99 -15.34
CA PHE A 142 -2.04 -1.98 -15.00
C PHE A 142 -1.55 -3.25 -14.28
N TRP A 143 -2.33 -3.78 -13.34
CA TRP A 143 -2.02 -4.99 -12.56
C TRP A 143 -2.53 -6.29 -13.19
N GLY A 144 -3.15 -6.25 -14.37
CA GLY A 144 -3.73 -7.42 -15.03
C GLY A 144 -2.72 -8.56 -15.24
N GLY A 145 -1.48 -8.24 -15.61
CA GLY A 145 -0.40 -9.22 -15.76
C GLY A 145 -0.01 -9.90 -14.45
N LEU A 146 0.00 -9.16 -13.33
CA LEU A 146 0.29 -9.73 -12.01
C LEU A 146 -0.84 -10.68 -11.58
N LEU A 147 -2.09 -10.27 -11.75
CA LEU A 147 -3.25 -11.09 -11.41
C LEU A 147 -3.32 -12.37 -12.25
N GLU A 148 -2.93 -12.31 -13.52
CA GLU A 148 -2.79 -13.51 -14.37
C GLU A 148 -1.65 -14.43 -13.90
N TRP A 149 -0.52 -13.86 -13.50
CA TRP A 149 0.56 -14.63 -12.90
C TRP A 149 0.10 -15.35 -11.62
N VAL A 150 -0.69 -14.71 -10.76
CA VAL A 150 -1.26 -15.36 -9.56
C VAL A 150 -2.13 -16.55 -9.98
N ARG A 151 -3.03 -16.38 -10.94
CA ARG A 151 -3.87 -17.48 -11.46
C ARG A 151 -3.04 -18.64 -12.00
N THR A 152 -1.97 -18.33 -12.72
CA THR A 152 -1.01 -19.32 -13.24
C THR A 152 -0.31 -20.05 -12.10
N ALA A 153 0.17 -19.33 -11.08
CA ALA A 153 0.86 -19.90 -9.92
C ALA A 153 -0.07 -20.78 -9.07
N VAL A 154 -1.35 -20.42 -8.94
CA VAL A 154 -2.38 -21.27 -8.31
C VAL A 154 -2.60 -22.54 -9.13
N SER A 155 -2.78 -22.42 -10.45
CA SER A 155 -2.97 -23.56 -11.34
C SER A 155 -1.76 -24.50 -11.37
N GLY A 156 -0.55 -23.95 -11.21
CA GLY A 156 0.70 -24.70 -11.09
C GLY A 156 0.99 -25.24 -9.69
N GLY A 157 0.15 -24.98 -8.69
CA GLY A 157 0.31 -25.48 -7.32
C GLY A 157 1.39 -24.76 -6.49
N PHE A 158 1.92 -23.63 -6.96
CA PHE A 158 2.87 -22.80 -6.20
C PHE A 158 2.19 -21.92 -5.16
N ILE A 159 0.91 -21.59 -5.39
CA ILE A 159 0.04 -20.87 -4.45
C ILE A 159 -1.19 -21.75 -4.21
N SER A 160 -1.61 -21.90 -2.94
CA SER A 160 -2.84 -22.65 -2.65
C SER A 160 -4.08 -21.90 -3.19
N PRO A 161 -5.17 -22.58 -3.58
CA PRO A 161 -6.38 -21.91 -4.05
C PRO A 161 -6.91 -20.84 -3.10
N SER A 162 -6.86 -21.10 -1.78
CA SER A 162 -7.26 -20.12 -0.76
C SER A 162 -6.34 -18.89 -0.75
N ASN A 163 -5.02 -19.09 -0.85
CA ASN A 163 -4.05 -17.98 -0.84
C ASN A 163 -4.05 -17.17 -2.15
N GLY A 164 -4.60 -17.72 -3.25
CA GLY A 164 -4.84 -16.95 -4.48
C GLY A 164 -5.73 -15.73 -4.28
N GLY A 165 -6.57 -15.73 -3.23
CA GLY A 165 -7.45 -14.61 -2.87
C GLY A 165 -6.83 -13.56 -1.94
N ILE A 166 -5.53 -13.66 -1.60
CA ILE A 166 -4.89 -12.66 -0.73
C ILE A 166 -4.82 -11.29 -1.41
N LEU A 167 -4.46 -11.26 -2.71
CA LEU A 167 -4.47 -10.04 -3.53
C LEU A 167 -5.88 -9.80 -4.07
N VAL A 168 -6.52 -8.73 -3.58
CA VAL A 168 -7.86 -8.32 -4.02
C VAL A 168 -7.74 -7.22 -5.08
N GLU A 169 -8.41 -7.40 -6.21
CA GLU A 169 -8.51 -6.38 -7.24
C GLU A 169 -9.59 -5.36 -6.90
N ALA A 170 -9.27 -4.07 -7.06
CA ALA A 170 -10.23 -2.98 -7.02
C ALA A 170 -10.08 -2.11 -8.27
N LEU A 171 -11.21 -1.71 -8.87
CA LEU A 171 -11.28 -0.91 -10.09
C LEU A 171 -11.62 0.57 -9.81
N SER A 172 -11.98 0.90 -8.57
CA SER A 172 -12.25 2.26 -8.12
C SER A 172 -11.68 2.53 -6.72
N ALA A 173 -11.59 3.81 -6.36
CA ALA A 173 -11.12 4.23 -5.05
C ALA A 173 -12.07 3.76 -3.93
N GLU A 174 -13.38 3.81 -4.18
CA GLU A 174 -14.42 3.32 -3.30
C GLU A 174 -14.31 1.79 -3.11
N GLU A 175 -14.08 1.04 -4.20
CA GLU A 175 -13.83 -0.41 -4.11
C GLU A 175 -12.58 -0.73 -3.30
N CYS A 176 -11.52 0.09 -3.37
CA CYS A 176 -10.35 -0.10 -2.52
C CYS A 176 -10.73 -0.04 -1.03
N VAL A 177 -11.53 0.97 -0.64
CA VAL A 177 -11.97 1.13 0.75
C VAL A 177 -12.88 -0.01 1.18
N SER A 178 -13.84 -0.42 0.34
CA SER A 178 -14.73 -1.55 0.63
C SER A 178 -13.94 -2.85 0.75
N ALA A 179 -13.01 -3.12 -0.17
CA ALA A 179 -12.16 -4.31 -0.15
C ALA A 179 -11.32 -4.41 1.13
N LEU A 180 -10.79 -3.31 1.65
CA LEU A 180 -10.08 -3.31 2.93
C LEU A 180 -10.99 -3.65 4.12
N ARG A 181 -12.20 -3.08 4.16
CA ARG A 181 -13.16 -3.27 5.27
C ARG A 181 -13.78 -4.66 5.28
N GLU A 182 -14.04 -5.20 4.09
CA GLU A 182 -14.71 -6.50 3.91
C GLU A 182 -13.72 -7.66 3.81
N TYR A 183 -12.41 -7.36 3.83
CA TYR A 183 -11.36 -8.36 3.69
C TYR A 183 -11.53 -9.50 4.70
N ARG A 184 -11.59 -10.72 4.17
CA ARG A 184 -11.57 -11.94 4.96
C ARG A 184 -10.26 -12.64 4.68
N VAL A 185 -9.55 -12.94 5.75
CA VAL A 185 -8.25 -13.53 5.59
C VAL A 185 -8.36 -14.98 5.12
N SER A 186 -7.46 -15.39 4.22
CA SER A 186 -7.42 -16.73 3.66
C SER A 186 -7.33 -17.81 4.76
N ASP A 187 -8.15 -18.86 4.60
CA ASP A 187 -8.11 -20.09 5.40
C ASP A 187 -6.87 -20.95 5.11
N GLY A 188 -6.16 -20.67 4.00
CA GLY A 188 -4.93 -21.37 3.60
C GLY A 188 -3.65 -20.78 4.18
N ARG A 189 -3.75 -19.86 5.16
CA ARG A 189 -2.59 -19.31 5.85
C ARG A 189 -1.93 -20.35 6.74
N TYR A 190 -0.62 -20.21 6.93
CA TYR A 190 0.08 -20.98 7.96
C TYR A 190 -0.42 -20.55 9.34
N THR A 191 -1.07 -21.46 10.06
CA THR A 191 -1.58 -21.22 11.41
C THR A 191 -0.61 -21.79 12.44
N GLY A 192 -0.53 -21.14 13.61
CA GLY A 192 0.33 -21.60 14.72
C GLY A 192 1.83 -21.26 14.60
N LEU A 193 2.22 -20.43 13.64
CA LEU A 193 3.59 -19.88 13.59
C LEU A 193 3.74 -18.77 14.63
N GLN A 194 4.74 -18.89 15.50
CA GLN A 194 5.14 -17.81 16.40
C GLN A 194 6.34 -17.08 15.80
N TRP A 195 6.18 -15.78 15.54
CA TRP A 195 7.22 -14.96 14.92
C TRP A 195 8.01 -14.12 15.94
N ASP A 196 7.54 -14.06 17.19
CA ASP A 196 8.13 -13.28 18.28
C ASP A 196 9.03 -14.14 19.22
N GLU A 197 9.19 -15.43 18.94
CA GLU A 197 10.08 -16.33 19.70
C GLU A 197 11.51 -16.30 19.12
N GLN A 198 12.25 -15.21 19.35
CA GLN A 198 13.72 -15.16 19.27
C GLN A 198 14.32 -14.35 20.42
#